data_AF-A0A699ZT68-F1
#
_entry.id   AF-A0A699ZT68-F1
#
_cell.length_a   1.000
_cell.length_b   1.000
_cell.length_c   1.000
_cell.angle_alpha   90.00
_cell.angle_beta   90.00
_cell.angle_gamma   90.00
#
_symmetry.space_group_name_H-M   'P 1'
#
loop_
_entity.id
_entity.type
_entity.pdbx_description
1 polymer ?
#
loop_
_entity_poly.entity_id
_entity_poly.type
_entity_poly.pdbx_seq_one_letter_code
_entity_poly.pdbx_strand_id
1 'polypeptide(L)'
;MAACPVEPLLAVGYETGDVELWDLGLMARIQRVPGGSVEVTALAWARDSLDGSWRTFCACLNGTLTEVDWRRTQMVAPTESGAGAIWSLSAQPVSSVRPGFAHPLAAGCDDGSVRLFVVEAGEGGAHYERTLARLQGRVLAVAWHPSGLALVAGGADGCIHALDAATGKLLRSNHDAPATSLAFSPDAQQLAVTLASGQLEVYDVAGRQPTPWSLEQAEGVAACLQRLPGVPMGCSWDPSPQAPLSSNGPTPALPSLPQGAGGAGEAGR
;
A
#
# COMPACT_ATOMS: atom_id res chain seq x y z
N MET A 1 0.33 -6.06 -7.11
CA MET A 1 0.20 -7.14 -6.10
C MET A 1 0.41 -6.54 -4.72
N ALA A 2 -0.17 -7.11 -3.66
CA ALA A 2 0.06 -6.69 -2.28
C ALA A 2 0.00 -7.89 -1.33
N ALA A 3 1.05 -8.10 -0.54
CA ALA A 3 1.08 -9.15 0.48
C ALA A 3 0.28 -8.72 1.72
N CYS A 4 -0.45 -9.65 2.32
CA CYS A 4 -1.10 -9.41 3.61
C CYS A 4 -0.01 -9.26 4.68
N PRO A 5 -0.11 -8.27 5.59
CA PRO A 5 0.98 -7.98 6.53
C PRO A 5 1.30 -9.10 7.53
N VAL A 6 0.32 -9.91 7.92
CA VAL A 6 0.50 -10.95 8.97
C VAL A 6 0.20 -12.37 8.50
N GLU A 7 -0.53 -12.52 7.40
CA GLU A 7 -0.94 -13.82 6.87
C GLU A 7 -0.14 -14.13 5.61
N PRO A 8 0.12 -15.41 5.28
CA PRO A 8 0.78 -15.80 4.05
C PRO A 8 -0.17 -15.66 2.84
N LEU A 9 -0.86 -14.53 2.74
CA LEU A 9 -1.82 -14.22 1.68
C LEU A 9 -1.26 -13.17 0.73
N LEU A 10 -1.56 -13.30 -0.55
CA LEU A 10 -1.18 -12.35 -1.59
C LEU A 10 -2.41 -11.97 -2.42
N ALA A 11 -2.68 -10.67 -2.50
CA ALA A 11 -3.63 -10.12 -3.45
C ALA A 11 -2.93 -9.77 -4.76
N VAL A 12 -3.49 -10.22 -5.88
CA VAL A 12 -2.99 -9.97 -7.23
C VAL A 12 -4.10 -9.31 -8.04
N GLY A 13 -3.82 -8.14 -8.59
CA GLY A 13 -4.74 -7.41 -9.46
C GLY A 13 -4.30 -7.55 -10.91
N TYR A 14 -5.25 -7.50 -11.83
CA TYR A 14 -5.03 -7.74 -13.26
C TYR A 14 -5.49 -6.55 -14.11
N GLU A 15 -4.99 -6.49 -15.35
CA GLU A 15 -5.44 -5.53 -16.38
C GLU A 15 -6.93 -5.69 -16.73
N THR A 16 -7.48 -6.88 -16.54
CA THR A 16 -8.91 -7.16 -16.68
C THR A 16 -9.77 -6.58 -15.55
N GLY A 17 -9.13 -6.04 -14.51
CA GLY A 17 -9.79 -5.53 -13.30
C GLY A 17 -10.04 -6.58 -12.23
N ASP A 18 -9.80 -7.85 -12.54
CA ASP A 18 -9.99 -8.93 -11.58
C ASP A 18 -8.98 -8.83 -10.45
N VAL A 19 -9.36 -9.33 -9.28
CA VAL A 19 -8.43 -9.49 -8.15
C VAL A 19 -8.49 -10.95 -7.69
N GLU A 20 -7.32 -11.57 -7.59
CA GLU A 20 -7.15 -12.92 -7.06
C GLU A 20 -6.49 -12.89 -5.69
N LEU A 21 -6.92 -13.82 -4.82
CA LEU A 21 -6.30 -14.08 -3.53
C LEU A 21 -5.56 -15.41 -3.61
N TRP A 22 -4.30 -15.38 -3.18
CA TRP A 22 -3.38 -16.52 -3.21
C TRP A 22 -2.88 -16.83 -1.80
N ASP A 23 -2.74 -18.12 -1.51
CA ASP A 23 -2.01 -18.63 -0.34
C ASP A 23 -0.55 -18.87 -0.76
N LEU A 24 0.38 -18.18 -0.11
CA LEU A 24 1.82 -18.30 -0.36
C LEU A 24 2.44 -19.52 0.31
N GLY A 25 1.83 -20.04 1.37
CA GLY A 25 2.28 -21.29 2.00
C GLY A 25 1.94 -22.51 1.13
N LEU A 26 0.77 -22.48 0.49
CA LEU A 26 0.30 -23.53 -0.42
C LEU A 26 0.65 -23.26 -1.89
N MET A 27 1.13 -22.06 -2.21
CA MET A 27 1.39 -21.59 -3.57
C MET A 27 0.20 -21.79 -4.51
N ALA A 28 -1.01 -21.54 -4.00
CA ALA A 28 -2.26 -21.85 -4.68
C ALA A 28 -3.24 -20.68 -4.63
N ARG A 29 -4.00 -20.51 -5.72
CA ARG A 29 -5.09 -19.53 -5.75
C ARG A 29 -6.24 -20.01 -4.87
N ILE A 30 -6.64 -19.18 -3.92
CA ILE A 30 -7.80 -19.40 -3.06
C ILE A 30 -9.07 -18.99 -3.80
N GLN A 31 -9.10 -17.76 -4.32
CA GLN A 31 -10.32 -17.15 -4.85
C GLN A 31 -10.01 -16.12 -5.93
N ARG A 32 -10.97 -15.87 -6.81
CA ARG A 32 -10.98 -14.76 -7.77
C ARG A 32 -12.26 -13.96 -7.61
N VAL A 33 -12.14 -12.64 -7.56
CA VAL A 33 -13.25 -11.69 -7.60
C VAL A 33 -13.21 -10.97 -8.95
N PRO A 34 -14.23 -11.15 -9.79
CA PRO A 34 -14.31 -10.46 -11.07
C PRO A 34 -14.41 -8.93 -10.90
N GLY A 35 -13.65 -8.20 -11.70
CA GLY A 35 -13.64 -6.74 -11.67
C GLY A 35 -14.51 -6.08 -12.74
N GLY A 36 -14.49 -4.74 -12.74
CA GLY A 36 -15.25 -3.91 -13.67
C GLY A 36 -14.63 -3.73 -15.07
N SER A 37 -13.76 -4.63 -15.53
CA SER A 37 -13.03 -4.50 -16.81
C SER A 37 -12.12 -3.27 -16.91
N VAL A 38 -11.67 -2.73 -15.77
CA VAL A 38 -10.71 -1.64 -15.69
C VAL A 38 -9.48 -2.13 -14.96
N GLU A 39 -8.30 -1.91 -15.54
CA GLU A 39 -7.02 -2.33 -14.97
C GLU A 39 -6.84 -1.90 -13.52
N VAL A 40 -6.46 -2.88 -12.68
CA VAL A 40 -6.02 -2.63 -11.30
C VAL A 40 -4.57 -2.16 -11.33
N THR A 41 -4.37 -0.92 -10.90
CA THR A 41 -3.08 -0.24 -10.91
C THR A 41 -2.36 -0.34 -9.56
N ALA A 42 -3.11 -0.40 -8.45
CA ALA A 42 -2.55 -0.50 -7.11
C ALA A 42 -3.44 -1.33 -6.18
N LEU A 43 -2.81 -1.95 -5.17
CA LEU A 43 -3.47 -2.73 -4.14
C LEU A 43 -2.90 -2.34 -2.78
N ALA A 44 -3.75 -2.31 -1.75
CA ALA A 44 -3.33 -2.13 -0.37
C ALA A 44 -4.21 -2.97 0.56
N TRP A 45 -3.62 -3.38 1.68
CA TRP A 45 -4.33 -4.00 2.80
C TRP A 45 -4.51 -2.95 3.89
N ALA A 46 -5.73 -2.80 4.39
CA ALA A 46 -6.01 -2.02 5.60
C ALA A 46 -6.61 -2.93 6.65
N ARG A 47 -6.33 -2.63 7.92
CA ARG A 47 -6.90 -3.37 9.03
C ARG A 47 -8.17 -2.70 9.51
N ASP A 48 -9.25 -3.46 9.59
CA ASP A 48 -10.45 -3.01 10.27
C ASP A 48 -10.16 -2.83 11.75
N SER A 49 -10.37 -1.63 12.27
CA SER A 49 -10.02 -1.31 13.65
C SER A 49 -11.05 -1.80 14.66
N LEU A 50 -12.23 -2.30 14.21
CA LEU A 50 -13.28 -2.84 15.07
C LEU A 50 -13.06 -4.33 15.35
N ASP A 51 -12.87 -5.15 14.31
CA ASP A 51 -12.72 -6.60 14.45
C ASP A 51 -11.28 -7.11 14.23
N GLY A 52 -10.38 -6.22 13.80
CA GLY A 52 -8.98 -6.53 13.57
C GLY A 52 -8.71 -7.30 12.28
N SER A 53 -9.73 -7.52 11.43
CA SER A 53 -9.61 -8.24 10.17
C SER A 53 -8.88 -7.43 9.10
N TRP A 54 -8.26 -8.11 8.14
CA TRP A 54 -7.60 -7.48 7.01
C TRP A 54 -8.55 -7.34 5.83
N ARG A 55 -8.64 -6.12 5.32
CA ARG A 55 -9.49 -5.72 4.19
C ARG A 55 -8.61 -5.34 3.01
N THR A 56 -8.98 -5.75 1.81
CA THR A 56 -8.20 -5.51 0.59
C THR A 56 -8.85 -4.40 -0.23
N PHE A 57 -8.06 -3.42 -0.62
CA PHE A 57 -8.49 -2.32 -1.47
C PHE A 57 -7.70 -2.36 -2.77
N CYS A 58 -8.39 -2.19 -3.89
CA CYS A 58 -7.76 -1.99 -5.18
C CYS A 58 -8.10 -0.60 -5.71
N ALA A 59 -7.14 -0.01 -6.41
CA ALA A 59 -7.37 1.17 -7.21
C ALA A 59 -7.20 0.84 -8.68
N CYS A 60 -7.92 1.58 -9.51
CA CYS A 60 -8.04 1.32 -10.93
C CYS A 60 -7.55 2.48 -11.79
N LEU A 61 -7.24 2.19 -13.05
CA LEU A 61 -6.75 3.15 -14.04
C LEU A 61 -7.73 4.31 -14.31
N ASN A 62 -9.03 4.11 -14.11
CA ASN A 62 -10.05 5.16 -14.22
C ASN A 62 -10.11 6.10 -12.99
N GLY A 63 -9.28 5.87 -11.97
CA GLY A 63 -9.24 6.68 -10.76
C GLY A 63 -10.23 6.30 -9.67
N THR A 64 -10.82 5.10 -9.72
CA THR A 64 -11.66 4.59 -8.64
C THR A 64 -10.86 3.78 -7.64
N LEU A 65 -11.28 3.82 -6.38
CA LEU A 65 -10.82 2.95 -5.31
C LEU A 65 -12.01 2.11 -4.84
N THR A 66 -11.85 0.79 -4.75
CA THR A 66 -12.88 -0.11 -4.25
C THR A 66 -12.30 -1.13 -3.27
N GLU A 67 -13.15 -1.60 -2.37
CA GLU A 67 -12.85 -2.74 -1.52
C GLU A 67 -13.24 -4.04 -2.23
N VAL A 68 -12.39 -5.06 -2.07
CA VAL A 68 -12.69 -6.43 -2.51
C VAL A 68 -13.39 -7.18 -1.37
N ASP A 69 -14.69 -7.45 -1.51
CA ASP A 69 -15.45 -8.28 -0.57
C ASP A 69 -15.21 -9.76 -0.93
N TRP A 70 -14.20 -10.36 -0.30
CA TRP A 70 -13.87 -11.78 -0.47
C TRP A 70 -15.01 -12.71 -0.03
N ARG A 71 -15.81 -12.32 0.97
CA ARG A 71 -16.91 -13.17 1.47
C ARG A 71 -18.03 -13.26 0.44
N ARG A 72 -18.39 -12.13 -0.17
CA ARG A 72 -19.46 -12.06 -1.19
C ARG A 72 -18.96 -12.28 -2.62
N THR A 73 -17.65 -12.39 -2.81
CA THR A 73 -17.01 -12.53 -4.12
C THR A 73 -17.40 -11.40 -5.08
N GLN A 74 -17.34 -10.16 -4.59
CA GLN A 74 -17.70 -8.99 -5.39
C GLN A 74 -16.84 -7.77 -5.03
N MET A 75 -16.75 -6.82 -5.97
CA MET A 75 -16.24 -5.49 -5.67
C MET A 75 -17.33 -4.69 -4.95
N VAL A 76 -16.97 -4.00 -3.87
CA VAL A 76 -17.85 -3.01 -3.23
C VAL A 76 -18.03 -1.83 -4.18
N ALA A 77 -19.06 -1.00 -3.95
CA ALA A 77 -19.29 0.19 -4.76
C ALA A 77 -18.01 1.06 -4.81
N PRO A 78 -17.53 1.44 -6.01
CA PRO A 78 -16.29 2.19 -6.16
C PRO A 78 -16.47 3.63 -5.69
N THR A 79 -15.40 4.17 -5.11
CA THR A 79 -15.28 5.57 -4.74
C THR A 79 -14.40 6.28 -5.73
N GLU A 80 -14.90 7.34 -6.32
CA GLU A 80 -14.14 8.14 -7.28
C GLU A 80 -13.14 9.04 -6.56
N SER A 81 -11.89 9.02 -7.03
CA SER A 81 -10.91 10.05 -6.63
C SER A 81 -11.19 11.38 -7.33
N GLY A 82 -11.70 11.38 -8.57
CA GLY A 82 -11.76 12.59 -9.41
C GLY A 82 -10.38 13.17 -9.74
N ALA A 83 -9.35 12.31 -9.78
CA ALA A 83 -7.93 12.69 -9.91
C ALA A 83 -7.22 12.01 -11.10
N GLY A 84 -7.98 11.33 -11.96
CA GLY A 84 -7.45 10.40 -12.95
C GLY A 84 -6.95 9.10 -12.29
N ALA A 85 -6.11 8.35 -13.00
CA ALA A 85 -5.55 7.09 -12.53
C ALA A 85 -4.91 7.22 -11.13
N ILE A 86 -5.10 6.19 -10.31
CA ILE A 86 -4.38 6.06 -9.04
C ILE A 86 -3.21 5.11 -9.28
N TRP A 87 -1.98 5.57 -9.13
CA TRP A 87 -0.78 4.78 -9.43
C TRP A 87 -0.25 3.99 -8.24
N SER A 88 -0.56 4.44 -7.02
CA SER A 88 -0.05 3.82 -5.79
C SER A 88 -1.05 3.99 -4.65
N LEU A 89 -1.14 2.96 -3.80
CA LEU A 89 -1.92 2.94 -2.58
C LEU A 89 -1.02 2.55 -1.40
N SER A 90 -1.21 3.21 -0.26
CA SER A 90 -0.54 2.86 0.99
C SER A 90 -1.49 3.05 2.16
N ALA A 91 -1.63 2.05 3.01
CA ALA A 91 -2.41 2.15 4.24
C ALA A 91 -1.55 2.71 5.38
N GLN A 92 -2.17 3.49 6.27
CA GLN A 92 -1.49 3.93 7.48
C GLN A 92 -1.06 2.69 8.30
N PRO A 93 0.14 2.66 8.89
CA PRO A 93 0.56 1.53 9.72
C PRO A 93 -0.45 1.29 10.85
N VAL A 94 -0.84 0.02 11.03
CA VAL A 94 -1.82 -0.38 12.05
C VAL A 94 -1.39 0.02 13.45
N SER A 95 -0.08 -0.03 13.74
CA SER A 95 0.49 0.41 15.02
C SER A 95 0.16 1.85 15.38
N SER A 96 -0.20 2.67 14.39
CA SER A 96 -0.54 4.08 14.55
C SER A 96 -2.05 4.36 14.53
N VAL A 97 -2.87 3.37 14.15
CA VAL A 97 -4.34 3.48 14.14
C VAL A 97 -4.90 3.03 15.47
N ARG A 98 -5.70 3.87 16.11
CA ARG A 98 -6.38 3.50 17.37
C ARG A 98 -7.52 2.52 17.06
N PRO A 99 -7.74 1.47 17.87
CA PRO A 99 -8.91 0.59 17.72
C PRO A 99 -10.22 1.38 17.73
N GLY A 100 -11.13 1.04 16.82
CA GLY A 100 -12.40 1.73 16.62
C GLY A 100 -12.32 3.08 15.88
N PHE A 101 -11.14 3.51 15.42
CA PHE A 101 -11.01 4.69 14.56
C PHE A 101 -10.83 4.30 13.10
N ALA A 102 -11.24 5.18 12.20
CA ALA A 102 -11.14 4.96 10.78
C ALA A 102 -9.67 4.85 10.33
N HIS A 103 -9.42 4.00 9.34
CA HIS A 103 -8.09 3.66 8.85
C HIS A 103 -7.79 4.43 7.56
N PRO A 104 -6.82 5.37 7.55
CA PRO A 104 -6.48 6.14 6.37
C PRO A 104 -5.74 5.32 5.30
N LEU A 105 -6.12 5.52 4.06
CA LEU A 105 -5.41 5.08 2.85
C LEU A 105 -4.92 6.31 2.08
N ALA A 106 -3.64 6.34 1.74
CA ALA A 106 -3.07 7.34 0.86
C ALA A 106 -3.03 6.82 -0.58
N ALA A 107 -3.38 7.67 -1.52
CA ALA A 107 -3.36 7.40 -2.95
C ALA A 107 -2.50 8.43 -3.68
N GLY A 108 -1.60 7.97 -4.55
CA GLY A 108 -0.90 8.80 -5.52
C GLY A 108 -1.64 8.85 -6.84
N CYS A 109 -1.99 10.04 -7.32
CA CYS A 109 -2.88 10.22 -8.47
C CYS A 109 -2.18 10.83 -9.70
N ASP A 110 -2.82 10.66 -10.86
CA ASP A 110 -2.37 11.15 -12.16
C ASP A 110 -2.36 12.69 -12.25
N ASP A 111 -3.31 13.37 -11.59
CA ASP A 111 -3.37 14.83 -11.54
C ASP A 111 -2.29 15.49 -10.64
N GLY A 112 -1.39 14.68 -10.09
CA GLY A 112 -0.33 15.11 -9.17
C GLY A 112 -0.77 15.28 -7.72
N SER A 113 -2.02 14.92 -7.39
CA SER A 113 -2.46 14.94 -6.00
C SER A 113 -2.05 13.68 -5.23
N VAL A 114 -1.77 13.89 -3.95
CA VAL A 114 -1.81 12.83 -2.93
C VAL A 114 -3.15 12.96 -2.23
N ARG A 115 -3.97 11.92 -2.28
CA ARG A 115 -5.33 11.93 -1.71
C ARG A 115 -5.44 10.94 -0.56
N LEU A 116 -6.25 11.30 0.43
CA LEU A 116 -6.58 10.44 1.55
C LEU A 116 -8.00 9.92 1.42
N PHE A 117 -8.13 8.62 1.61
CA PHE A 117 -9.37 7.91 1.75
C PHE A 117 -9.46 7.37 3.17
N VAL A 118 -10.67 7.26 3.67
CA VAL A 118 -10.94 6.76 5.02
C VAL A 118 -11.72 5.46 4.91
N VAL A 119 -11.23 4.44 5.61
CA VAL A 119 -11.88 3.14 5.79
C VAL A 119 -12.53 3.14 7.17
N GLU A 120 -13.85 3.25 7.20
CA GLU A 120 -14.61 3.22 8.46
C GLU A 120 -14.67 1.81 9.02
N ALA A 121 -14.63 1.73 10.35
CA ALA A 121 -14.58 0.45 11.06
C ALA A 121 -15.94 -0.26 10.96
N GLY A 122 -15.95 -1.51 10.49
CA GLY A 122 -17.18 -2.29 10.32
C GLY A 122 -18.09 -1.86 9.15
N GLU A 123 -17.75 -0.80 8.42
CA GLU A 123 -18.48 -0.36 7.23
C GLU A 123 -17.69 -0.74 5.96
N GLY A 124 -18.38 -1.35 4.99
CA GLY A 124 -17.80 -1.73 3.70
C GLY A 124 -17.49 -0.51 2.83
N GLY A 125 -16.37 -0.57 2.12
CA GLY A 125 -15.85 0.47 1.24
C GLY A 125 -14.84 1.41 1.91
N ALA A 126 -14.40 2.38 1.13
CA ALA A 126 -13.64 3.53 1.59
C ALA A 126 -14.26 4.79 0.98
N HIS A 127 -14.21 5.92 1.66
CA HIS A 127 -14.71 7.19 1.12
C HIS A 127 -13.56 8.21 0.99
N TYR A 128 -13.67 9.10 0.00
CA TYR A 128 -12.72 10.18 -0.17
C TYR A 128 -12.85 11.18 0.98
N GLU A 129 -11.74 11.48 1.65
CA GLU A 129 -11.71 12.43 2.76
C GLU A 129 -11.21 13.79 2.29
N ARG A 130 -9.96 13.86 1.80
CA ARG A 130 -9.35 15.12 1.34
C ARG A 130 -8.19 14.90 0.39
N THR A 131 -7.84 15.97 -0.31
CA THR A 131 -6.53 16.09 -0.99
C THR A 131 -5.52 16.55 0.05
N LEU A 132 -4.47 15.76 0.26
CA LEU A 132 -3.41 16.06 1.21
C LEU A 132 -2.43 17.10 0.63
N ALA A 133 -1.96 16.86 -0.58
CA ALA A 133 -1.02 17.75 -1.26
C ALA A 133 -1.22 17.69 -2.78
N ARG A 134 -0.75 18.71 -3.48
CA ARG A 134 -0.60 18.72 -4.95
C ARG A 134 0.86 18.95 -5.30
N LEU A 135 1.45 17.95 -5.93
CA LEU A 135 2.82 17.94 -6.42
C LEU A 135 2.84 18.30 -7.92
N GLN A 136 4.02 18.50 -8.48
CA GLN A 136 4.14 18.76 -9.91
C GLN A 136 4.17 17.41 -10.65
N GLY A 137 3.30 17.24 -11.65
CA GLY A 137 3.21 15.97 -12.39
C GLY A 137 2.66 14.79 -11.58
N ARG A 138 2.56 13.63 -12.23
CA ARG A 138 1.94 12.41 -11.70
C ARG A 138 2.62 11.91 -10.44
N VAL A 139 1.85 11.54 -9.42
CA VAL A 139 2.37 10.84 -8.23
C VAL A 139 2.35 9.34 -8.49
N LEU A 140 3.51 8.75 -8.69
CA LEU A 140 3.66 7.34 -9.06
C LEU A 140 3.80 6.43 -7.85
N ALA A 141 4.28 6.96 -6.73
CA ALA A 141 4.53 6.20 -5.52
C ALA A 141 4.15 7.00 -4.28
N VAL A 142 3.47 6.35 -3.34
CA VAL A 142 3.22 6.86 -2.00
C VAL A 142 3.55 5.79 -0.96
N ALA A 143 4.12 6.20 0.18
CA ALA A 143 4.37 5.31 1.31
C ALA A 143 4.17 6.03 2.64
N TRP A 144 3.41 5.41 3.53
CA TRP A 144 3.29 5.89 4.91
C TRP A 144 4.55 5.59 5.71
N HIS A 145 4.99 6.59 6.47
CA HIS A 145 6.00 6.38 7.49
C HIS A 145 5.41 5.50 8.63
N PRO A 146 6.17 4.56 9.23
CA PRO A 146 5.72 3.70 10.32
C PRO A 146 5.10 4.42 11.52
N SER A 147 5.48 5.67 11.78
CA SER A 147 4.87 6.49 12.84
C SER A 147 3.43 6.90 12.53
N GLY A 148 3.01 6.88 11.27
CA GLY A 148 1.71 7.36 10.80
C GLY A 148 1.59 8.90 10.80
N LEU A 149 2.65 9.64 11.11
CA LEU A 149 2.64 11.11 11.16
C LEU A 149 3.08 11.76 9.85
N ALA A 150 3.72 10.99 8.97
CA ALA A 150 4.26 11.48 7.71
C ALA A 150 4.02 10.48 6.58
N LEU A 151 4.04 11.02 5.36
CA LEU A 151 3.95 10.31 4.10
C LEU A 151 5.12 10.72 3.22
N VAL A 152 5.63 9.82 2.41
CA VAL A 152 6.49 10.17 1.28
C VAL A 152 5.75 9.93 -0.02
N ALA A 153 5.92 10.86 -0.95
CA ALA A 153 5.34 10.79 -2.27
C ALA A 153 6.41 11.11 -3.31
N GLY A 154 6.42 10.39 -4.41
CA GLY A 154 7.37 10.60 -5.50
C GLY A 154 6.75 10.28 -6.85
N GLY A 155 7.28 10.91 -7.90
CA GLY A 155 6.71 10.73 -9.22
C GLY A 155 7.40 11.52 -10.32
N ALA A 156 6.60 12.03 -11.25
CA ALA A 156 7.08 12.55 -12.53
C ALA A 156 7.77 13.92 -12.46
N ASP A 157 7.70 14.64 -11.33
CA ASP A 157 8.53 15.84 -11.10
C ASP A 157 9.99 15.54 -10.78
N GLY A 158 10.37 14.26 -10.67
CA GLY A 158 11.74 13.89 -10.33
C GLY A 158 12.11 14.19 -8.89
N CYS A 159 11.12 14.38 -8.01
CA CYS A 159 11.34 14.70 -6.61
C CYS A 159 10.68 13.66 -5.69
N ILE A 160 11.25 13.52 -4.49
CA ILE A 160 10.61 12.82 -3.37
C ILE A 160 10.23 13.85 -2.33
N HIS A 161 8.94 13.89 -2.00
CA HIS A 161 8.33 14.84 -1.08
C HIS A 161 7.95 14.14 0.22
N ALA A 162 8.50 14.60 1.33
CA ALA A 162 8.04 14.24 2.66
C ALA A 162 6.91 15.19 3.08
N LEU A 163 5.75 14.64 3.41
CA LEU A 163 4.53 15.37 3.74
C LEU A 163 4.09 15.07 5.17
N ASP A 164 3.64 16.09 5.88
CA ASP A 164 2.94 15.92 7.16
C ASP A 164 1.55 15.33 6.89
N ALA A 165 1.22 14.20 7.50
CA ALA A 165 -0.02 13.48 7.18
C ALA A 165 -1.29 14.19 7.66
N ALA A 166 -1.18 15.01 8.71
CA ALA A 166 -2.32 15.74 9.26
C ALA A 166 -2.64 16.99 8.44
N THR A 167 -1.62 17.75 8.06
CA THR A 167 -1.76 19.08 7.46
C THR A 167 -1.48 19.12 5.97
N GLY A 168 -0.81 18.10 5.43
CA GLY A 168 -0.36 18.08 4.04
C GLY A 168 0.81 19.02 3.73
N LYS A 169 1.41 19.63 4.76
CA LYS A 169 2.55 20.51 4.58
C LYS A 169 3.76 19.73 4.09
N LEU A 170 4.46 20.29 3.11
CA LEU A 170 5.75 19.80 2.67
C LEU A 170 6.76 20.00 3.80
N LEU A 171 7.25 18.90 4.35
CA LEU A 171 8.29 18.89 5.37
C LEU A 171 9.67 19.03 4.72
N ARG A 172 9.87 18.40 3.56
CA ARG A 172 11.06 18.56 2.73
C ARG A 172 10.85 17.92 1.35
N SER A 173 11.67 18.32 0.40
CA SER A 173 11.78 17.72 -0.92
C SER A 173 13.24 17.32 -1.17
N ASN A 174 13.45 16.18 -1.81
CA ASN A 174 14.73 15.80 -2.40
C ASN A 174 14.60 15.90 -3.93
N HIS A 175 15.45 16.73 -4.54
CA HIS A 175 15.48 16.96 -5.98
C HIS A 175 16.55 16.05 -6.59
N ASP A 176 16.18 15.22 -7.58
CA ASP A 176 17.02 14.26 -8.36
C ASP A 176 16.62 12.78 -8.24
N ALA A 177 15.38 12.49 -7.83
CA ALA A 177 14.90 11.11 -7.70
C ALA A 177 13.49 10.93 -8.31
N PRO A 178 13.38 10.62 -9.61
CA PRO A 178 12.11 10.19 -10.22
C PRO A 178 11.73 8.80 -9.70
N ALA A 179 11.05 8.79 -8.55
CA ALA A 179 10.67 7.56 -7.86
C ALA A 179 9.46 6.90 -8.55
N THR A 180 9.60 5.61 -8.83
CA THR A 180 8.54 4.72 -9.33
C THR A 180 7.92 3.87 -8.23
N SER A 181 8.64 3.69 -7.10
CA SER A 181 8.14 2.99 -5.93
C SER A 181 8.89 3.45 -4.68
N LEU A 182 8.22 3.41 -3.53
CA LEU A 182 8.70 3.89 -2.25
C LEU A 182 8.29 2.91 -1.15
N ALA A 183 9.20 2.62 -0.23
CA ALA A 183 8.92 1.71 0.89
C ALA A 183 9.78 2.02 2.11
N PHE A 184 9.15 2.21 3.27
CA PHE A 184 9.87 2.33 4.53
C PHE A 184 10.25 0.97 5.11
N SER A 185 11.38 0.92 5.81
CA SER A 185 11.71 -0.19 6.68
C SER A 185 10.77 -0.24 7.90
N PRO A 186 10.50 -1.42 8.47
CA PRO A 186 9.62 -1.56 9.63
C PRO A 186 10.10 -0.82 10.88
N ASP A 187 11.41 -0.63 11.01
CA ASP A 187 12.03 0.11 12.11
C ASP A 187 12.04 1.64 11.89
N ALA A 188 11.46 2.11 10.77
CA ALA A 188 11.41 3.51 10.37
C ALA A 188 12.77 4.18 10.14
N GLN A 189 13.84 3.41 10.07
CA GLN A 189 15.20 3.95 9.93
C GLN A 189 15.61 4.11 8.46
N GLN A 190 14.95 3.45 7.53
CA GLN A 190 15.36 3.43 6.13
C GLN A 190 14.18 3.64 5.18
N LEU A 191 14.45 4.29 4.05
CA LEU A 191 13.53 4.41 2.93
C LEU A 191 14.19 3.83 1.67
N ALA A 192 13.55 2.81 1.09
CA ALA A 192 13.90 2.26 -0.21
C ALA A 192 13.15 3.02 -1.32
N VAL A 193 13.88 3.40 -2.36
CA VAL A 193 13.39 4.17 -3.50
C VAL A 193 13.80 3.46 -4.77
N THR A 194 12.84 3.13 -5.62
CA THR A 194 13.13 2.63 -6.96
C THR A 194 12.98 3.77 -7.96
N LEU A 195 13.97 3.95 -8.83
CA LEU A 195 14.00 5.00 -9.82
C LEU A 195 13.51 4.51 -11.18
N ALA A 196 13.05 5.44 -12.01
CA ALA A 196 12.68 5.14 -13.40
C ALA A 196 13.86 4.56 -14.24
N SER A 197 15.11 4.80 -13.82
CA SER A 197 16.31 4.22 -14.41
C SER A 197 16.51 2.73 -14.06
N GLY A 198 15.65 2.15 -13.22
CA GLY A 198 15.77 0.77 -12.72
C GLY A 198 16.74 0.63 -11.55
N GLN A 199 17.24 1.74 -11.00
CA GLN A 199 18.11 1.73 -9.82
C GLN A 199 17.29 1.68 -8.52
N LEU A 200 17.85 1.02 -7.51
CA LEU A 200 17.34 1.03 -6.14
C LEU A 200 18.29 1.84 -5.27
N GLU A 201 17.75 2.80 -4.53
CA GLU A 201 18.47 3.62 -3.57
C GLU A 201 17.87 3.45 -2.18
N VAL A 202 18.71 3.49 -1.14
CA VAL A 202 18.30 3.37 0.25
C VAL A 202 18.80 4.58 1.02
N TYR A 203 17.89 5.26 1.70
CA TYR A 203 18.14 6.48 2.46
C TYR A 203 17.98 6.20 3.94
N ASP A 204 18.90 6.71 4.77
CA ASP A 204 18.76 6.71 6.22
C ASP A 204 17.83 7.86 6.66
N VAL A 205 16.89 7.53 7.53
CA VAL A 205 15.83 8.42 8.04
C VAL A 205 16.14 8.86 9.48
N ALA A 206 17.09 8.23 10.17
CA ALA A 206 17.27 8.36 11.62
C ALA A 206 18.66 8.81 12.06
N GLY A 207 18.79 10.10 12.36
CA GLY A 207 19.93 10.68 13.09
C GLY A 207 19.50 11.64 14.19
N ARG A 208 20.15 11.56 15.36
CA ARG A 208 19.82 12.23 16.66
C ARG A 208 20.02 13.76 16.69
N GLN A 209 20.25 14.37 15.54
CA GLN A 209 19.98 15.77 15.23
C GLN A 209 19.35 15.79 13.84
N PRO A 210 18.36 16.66 13.56
CA PRO A 210 17.80 16.77 12.23
C PRO A 210 18.87 17.31 11.29
N THR A 211 19.67 16.43 10.70
CA THR A 211 20.48 16.81 9.57
C THR A 211 19.52 17.06 8.40
N PRO A 212 19.65 18.18 7.68
CA PRO A 212 19.03 18.30 6.37
C PRO A 212 19.49 17.11 5.51
N TRP A 213 18.73 16.77 4.47
CA TRP A 213 19.20 15.90 3.41
C TRP A 213 20.36 16.64 2.74
N SER A 214 21.56 16.60 3.34
CA SER A 214 22.77 17.26 2.89
C SER A 214 23.64 16.23 2.18
N LEU A 215 23.64 16.33 0.85
CA LEU A 215 24.84 16.07 0.08
C LEU A 215 25.93 17.00 0.60
N GLU A 216 26.85 16.48 1.42
CA GLU A 216 28.21 17.02 1.45
C GLU A 216 29.16 15.98 0.85
N GLN A 217 29.70 16.39 -0.29
CA GLN A 217 30.91 15.90 -0.93
C GLN A 217 30.80 14.55 -1.67
N ALA A 218 30.58 14.72 -2.97
CA ALA A 218 31.22 13.91 -3.99
C ALA A 218 32.71 13.73 -3.66
N GLU A 219 33.05 12.59 -3.06
CA GLU A 219 34.29 11.81 -3.17
C GLU A 219 34.27 10.78 -2.01
N GLY A 220 33.56 9.66 -2.16
CA GLY A 220 33.71 8.55 -1.21
C GLY A 220 32.58 7.54 -1.08
N VAL A 221 31.33 7.86 -1.46
CA VAL A 221 30.20 6.91 -1.29
C VAL A 221 30.08 5.95 -2.49
N ALA A 222 31.14 5.17 -2.71
CA ALA A 222 31.16 4.06 -3.64
C ALA A 222 30.51 2.76 -3.07
N ALA A 223 29.52 2.89 -2.19
CA ALA A 223 28.72 1.79 -1.65
C ALA A 223 27.39 2.36 -1.12
N CYS A 224 26.38 2.66 -1.94
CA CYS A 224 25.73 1.76 -2.89
C CYS A 224 25.61 0.34 -2.32
N LEU A 225 24.95 0.21 -1.17
CA LEU A 225 24.64 -1.09 -0.60
C LEU A 225 23.47 -1.69 -1.39
N GLN A 226 23.86 -2.57 -2.32
CA GLN A 226 23.08 -3.41 -3.24
C GLN A 226 22.38 -2.73 -4.42
N ARG A 227 23.12 -2.63 -5.54
CA ARG A 227 22.55 -2.65 -6.90
C ARG A 227 22.07 -4.07 -7.19
N LEU A 228 20.78 -4.34 -7.02
CA LEU A 228 20.19 -5.57 -7.53
C LEU A 228 19.80 -5.35 -9.00
N PRO A 229 20.20 -6.22 -9.94
CA PRO A 229 19.76 -6.14 -11.33
C PRO A 229 18.29 -6.55 -11.44
N GLY A 230 17.45 -5.65 -11.94
CA GLY A 230 16.03 -5.88 -12.21
C GLY A 230 15.24 -4.58 -12.11
N VAL A 231 14.17 -4.43 -12.89
CA VAL A 231 13.23 -3.30 -12.76
C VAL A 231 12.14 -3.74 -11.77
N PRO A 232 12.20 -3.36 -10.48
CA PRO A 232 11.08 -3.60 -9.57
C PRO A 232 9.89 -2.74 -10.02
N MET A 233 8.83 -3.38 -10.51
CA MET A 233 7.57 -2.73 -10.91
C MET A 233 6.66 -2.40 -9.71
N GLY A 234 7.17 -2.57 -8.48
CA GLY A 234 6.49 -2.22 -7.24
C GLY A 234 7.18 -2.86 -6.05
N CYS A 235 7.40 -2.10 -4.98
CA CYS A 235 7.75 -2.62 -3.67
C CYS A 235 6.65 -2.24 -2.68
N SER A 236 6.05 -3.23 -2.01
CA SER A 236 5.23 -3.01 -0.82
C SER A 236 5.98 -3.59 0.37
N TRP A 237 6.36 -2.75 1.32
CA TRP A 237 6.88 -3.19 2.61
C TRP A 237 5.82 -2.92 3.67
N ASP A 238 5.68 -3.83 4.63
CA ASP A 238 4.94 -3.55 5.86
C ASP A 238 5.84 -2.74 6.79
N PRO A 239 5.50 -1.48 7.11
CA PRO A 239 6.22 -0.66 8.07
C PRO A 239 5.99 -1.07 9.54
N SER A 240 5.18 -2.09 9.82
CA SER A 240 4.85 -2.49 11.19
C SER A 240 5.96 -3.38 11.79
N PRO A 241 6.42 -3.13 13.03
CA PRO A 241 7.35 -4.05 13.69
C PRO A 241 6.67 -5.41 13.90
N GLN A 242 7.31 -6.47 13.43
CA GLN A 242 6.84 -7.84 13.65
C GLN A 242 6.77 -8.10 15.16
N ALA A 243 5.56 -8.23 15.71
CA ALA A 243 5.41 -8.76 17.05
C ALA A 243 5.90 -10.22 17.02
N PRO A 244 6.70 -10.68 18.00
CA PRO A 244 7.03 -12.09 18.10
C PRO A 244 5.72 -12.88 18.23
N LEU A 245 5.62 -14.00 17.51
CA LEU A 245 4.49 -14.93 17.57
C LEU A 245 4.24 -15.33 19.03
N SER A 246 3.37 -14.60 19.74
CA SER A 246 2.95 -14.99 21.08
C SER A 246 1.97 -16.14 20.91
N SER A 247 2.37 -17.34 21.31
CA SER A 247 1.61 -18.58 21.16
C SER A 247 0.29 -18.66 21.94
N ASN A 248 -0.22 -17.55 22.51
CA ASN A 248 -1.36 -17.54 23.43
C ASN A 248 -2.36 -16.37 23.23
N GLY A 249 -2.36 -15.70 22.09
CA GLY A 249 -3.45 -14.79 21.69
C GLY A 249 -4.50 -15.52 20.85
N PRO A 250 -5.78 -15.06 20.80
CA PRO A 250 -6.75 -15.64 19.87
C PRO A 250 -6.20 -15.53 18.45
N THR A 251 -6.12 -16.66 17.75
CA THR A 251 -5.72 -16.72 16.35
C THR A 251 -6.56 -15.71 15.56
N PRO A 252 -5.96 -14.77 14.81
CA PRO A 252 -6.75 -13.87 13.97
C PRO A 252 -7.61 -14.72 13.04
N ALA A 253 -8.91 -14.48 13.07
CA ALA A 253 -9.84 -15.20 12.22
C ALA A 253 -9.62 -14.71 10.78
N LEU A 254 -9.39 -15.66 9.87
CA LEU A 254 -9.52 -15.46 8.43
C LEU A 254 -10.76 -14.59 8.17
N PRO A 255 -10.77 -13.73 7.13
CA PRO A 255 -12.05 -13.26 6.60
C PRO A 255 -12.88 -14.51 6.36
N SER A 256 -13.98 -14.66 7.09
CA SER A 256 -14.66 -15.96 7.20
C SER A 256 -15.04 -16.46 5.81
N LEU A 257 -14.21 -17.34 5.25
CA LEU A 257 -14.37 -17.89 3.92
C LEU A 257 -15.64 -18.75 3.96
N PRO A 258 -16.48 -18.74 2.92
CA PRO A 258 -17.52 -19.73 2.81
C PRO A 258 -16.87 -21.12 2.85
N GLN A 259 -17.21 -21.93 3.84
CA GLN A 259 -16.78 -23.33 3.90
C GLN A 259 -17.29 -23.99 2.62
N GLY A 260 -16.38 -24.44 1.77
CA GLY A 260 -16.73 -25.14 0.54
C GLY A 260 -17.66 -26.31 0.87
N ALA A 261 -18.81 -26.35 0.19
CA ALA A 261 -19.72 -27.48 0.25
C ALA A 261 -19.00 -28.71 -0.32
N GLY A 262 -18.40 -29.49 0.58
CA GLY A 262 -17.89 -30.82 0.30
C GLY A 262 -18.99 -31.85 0.48
N GLY A 263 -19.24 -32.63 -0.56
CA GLY A 263 -20.07 -33.85 -0.54
C GLY A 263 -21.38 -33.70 -1.30
N ALA A 264 -21.80 -34.60 -2.18
CA ALA A 264 -21.21 -35.83 -2.68
C ALA A 264 -21.88 -36.11 -4.04
N GLY A 265 -21.12 -36.60 -5.01
CA GLY A 265 -21.70 -37.20 -6.20
C GLY A 265 -22.36 -38.53 -5.81
N GLU A 266 -23.69 -38.58 -5.80
CA GLU A 266 -24.43 -39.83 -5.83
C GLU A 266 -24.58 -40.27 -7.29
N ALA A 267 -23.78 -41.26 -7.67
CA ALA A 267 -24.10 -42.15 -8.77
C ALA A 267 -25.20 -43.10 -8.29
N GLY A 268 -26.33 -43.19 -9.01
CA GLY A 268 -27.41 -44.07 -8.61
C GLY A 268 -28.60 -44.19 -9.56
N ARG A 269 -28.43 -45.07 -10.56
CA ARG A 269 -29.43 -45.77 -11.41
C ARG A 269 -30.03 -45.02 -12.60
#